data_AF-A0A8S1NNV2-F1
#
_entry.id   AF-A0A8S1NNV2-F1
#
_cell.length_a   1.000
_cell.length_b   1.000
_cell.length_c   1.000
_cell.angle_alpha   90.00
_cell.angle_beta   90.00
_cell.angle_gamma   90.00
#
_symmetry.space_group_name_H-M   'P 1'
#
loop_
_entity.id
_entity.type
_entity.pdbx_description
1 polymer ?
#
loop_
_entity_poly.entity_id
_entity_poly.type
_entity_poly.pdbx_seq_one_letter_code
_entity_poly.pdbx_strand_id
1 'polypeptide(L)'
;MKQNSYFQQSQDFKCRDHPENLALFWCRSKDCNENRIFCLNCQKQNKHIQHYNEDVLSIHELTQFLINQSRLPKNLIEECQLQQQSTIKSFDKLISGLSYKFCGIEDKLNQFNHYQTQQALDSLIKFDEFKNHMKNNILGRLNKFQKILDDLFIKLELHLIQYQITDEQIEFNKQEQQKAI
;
A
#
# COMPACT_ATOMS: atom_id res chain seq x y z
N MET A 1 -6.80 -1.54 -29.22
CA MET A 1 -7.64 -0.65 -28.39
C MET A 1 -9.05 -1.21 -28.35
N LYS A 2 -9.37 -2.05 -27.35
CA LYS A 2 -10.73 -2.54 -27.12
C LYS A 2 -11.26 -1.83 -25.88
N GLN A 3 -12.33 -1.07 -26.09
CA GLN A 3 -13.07 -0.37 -25.05
C GLN A 3 -13.64 -1.41 -24.07
N ASN A 4 -13.31 -1.30 -22.78
CA ASN A 4 -13.98 -2.04 -21.72
C ASN A 4 -15.37 -1.41 -21.50
N SER A 5 -16.32 -1.76 -22.36
CA SER A 5 -17.74 -1.45 -22.21
C SER A 5 -18.45 -2.61 -21.51
N TYR A 6 -18.16 -2.83 -20.23
CA TYR A 6 -18.92 -3.80 -19.42
C TYR A 6 -19.15 -3.22 -18.04
N PHE A 7 -20.10 -2.28 -17.94
CA PHE A 7 -20.92 -1.98 -16.75
C PHE A 7 -21.97 -0.92 -17.15
N GLN A 8 -22.75 -1.22 -18.18
CA GLN A 8 -23.91 -0.40 -18.61
C GLN A 8 -25.22 -1.17 -18.39
N GLN A 9 -25.30 -1.88 -17.26
CA GLN A 9 -26.58 -2.28 -16.69
C GLN A 9 -26.75 -1.41 -15.46
N SER A 10 -27.76 -0.53 -15.48
CA SER A 10 -28.32 0.04 -14.27
C SER A 10 -28.73 -1.13 -13.39
N GLN A 11 -27.88 -1.52 -12.44
CA GLN A 11 -28.34 -2.38 -11.37
C GLN A 11 -29.42 -1.59 -10.65
N ASP A 12 -30.64 -2.10 -10.71
CA ASP A 12 -31.76 -1.57 -9.94
C ASP A 12 -31.51 -1.88 -8.47
N PHE A 13 -30.69 -1.03 -7.84
CA PHE A 13 -30.42 -1.12 -6.42
C PHE A 13 -31.75 -0.99 -5.66
N LYS A 14 -32.02 -1.92 -4.75
CA LYS A 14 -33.18 -1.84 -3.87
C LYS A 14 -32.79 -1.15 -2.58
N CYS A 15 -33.70 -0.35 -2.01
CA CYS A 15 -33.49 0.20 -0.69
C CYS A 15 -33.60 -0.91 0.36
N ARG A 16 -32.64 -0.98 1.28
CA ARG A 16 -32.63 -1.99 2.35
C ARG A 16 -33.82 -1.84 3.30
N ASP A 17 -34.17 -0.60 3.66
CA ASP A 17 -35.27 -0.31 4.59
C ASP A 17 -36.65 -0.41 3.93
N HIS A 18 -36.70 -0.30 2.60
CA HIS A 18 -37.92 -0.32 1.80
C HIS A 18 -37.69 -1.22 0.56
N PRO A 19 -37.67 -2.56 0.71
CA PRO A 19 -37.27 -3.49 -0.35
C PRO A 19 -38.14 -3.45 -1.61
N GLU A 20 -39.36 -2.96 -1.50
CA GLU A 20 -40.29 -2.71 -2.61
C GLU A 20 -39.94 -1.46 -3.43
N ASN A 21 -39.06 -0.59 -2.91
CA ASN A 21 -38.68 0.67 -3.53
C ASN A 21 -37.26 0.63 -4.11
N LEU A 22 -37.08 1.27 -5.27
CA LEU A 22 -35.77 1.49 -5.88
C LEU A 22 -34.97 2.51 -5.06
N ALA A 23 -33.68 2.23 -4.88
CA ALA A 23 -32.73 3.19 -4.37
C ALA A 23 -32.43 4.22 -5.46
N LEU A 24 -32.48 5.49 -5.07
CA LEU A 24 -32.28 6.63 -5.97
C LEU A 24 -31.08 7.47 -5.55
N PHE A 25 -30.65 7.32 -4.29
CA PHE A 25 -29.63 8.15 -3.69
C PHE A 25 -28.62 7.31 -2.92
N TRP A 26 -27.45 7.92 -2.70
CA TRP A 26 -26.48 7.39 -1.76
C TRP A 26 -25.79 8.51 -0.98
N CYS A 27 -25.26 8.18 0.19
CA CYS A 27 -24.57 9.12 1.08
C CYS A 27 -23.07 8.83 1.13
N ARG A 28 -22.26 9.82 0.74
CA ARG A 28 -20.79 9.78 0.79
C ARG A 28 -20.19 10.24 2.10
N SER A 29 -20.99 10.84 2.99
CA SER A 29 -20.49 11.41 4.25
C SER A 29 -19.76 10.35 5.07
N LYS A 30 -18.58 10.68 5.59
CA LYS A 30 -17.76 9.75 6.39
C LYS A 30 -18.47 9.37 7.69
N ASP A 31 -19.21 10.30 8.26
CA ASP A 31 -19.88 10.17 9.56
C ASP A 31 -21.31 9.61 9.43
N CYS A 32 -21.70 9.14 8.25
CA CYS A 32 -22.99 8.49 8.03
C CYS A 32 -23.06 7.11 8.69
N ASN A 33 -23.90 7.01 9.72
CA ASN A 33 -24.20 5.78 10.46
C ASN A 33 -25.45 5.03 9.93
N GLU A 34 -26.13 5.60 8.94
CA GLU A 34 -27.31 5.02 8.30
C GLU A 34 -26.95 4.22 7.03
N ASN A 35 -27.93 3.47 6.49
CA ASN A 35 -27.78 2.77 5.21
C ASN A 35 -27.44 3.75 4.08
N ARG A 36 -26.25 3.59 3.51
CA ARG A 36 -25.69 4.55 2.55
C ARG A 36 -26.35 4.55 1.18
N ILE A 37 -27.12 3.54 0.83
CA ILE A 37 -27.87 3.45 -0.43
C ILE A 37 -29.36 3.40 -0.08
N PHE A 38 -30.15 4.37 -0.57
CA PHE A 38 -31.50 4.58 -0.06
C PHE A 38 -32.48 5.16 -1.11
N CYS A 39 -33.78 5.00 -0.84
CA CYS A 39 -34.86 5.48 -1.70
C CYS A 39 -35.39 6.86 -1.26
N LEU A 40 -36.31 7.42 -2.05
CA LEU A 40 -36.99 8.68 -1.74
C LEU A 40 -37.73 8.65 -0.38
N ASN A 41 -38.25 7.50 0.05
CA ASN A 41 -38.95 7.40 1.34
C ASN A 41 -37.98 7.58 2.52
N CYS A 42 -36.80 6.97 2.47
CA CYS A 42 -35.75 7.21 3.47
C CYS A 42 -35.30 8.68 3.50
N GLN A 43 -35.23 9.32 2.32
CA GLN A 43 -34.90 10.73 2.22
C GLN A 43 -35.96 11.61 2.89
N LYS A 44 -37.25 11.35 2.64
CA LYS A 44 -38.39 12.07 3.25
C LYS A 44 -38.52 11.85 4.75
N GLN A 45 -38.06 10.71 5.26
CA GLN A 45 -38.00 10.41 6.69
C GLN A 45 -36.84 11.10 7.40
N ASN A 46 -36.11 11.97 6.71
CA ASN A 46 -35.02 12.78 7.27
C ASN A 46 -33.84 11.99 7.83
N LYS A 47 -33.69 10.69 7.48
CA LYS A 47 -32.57 9.85 7.95
C LYS A 47 -31.19 10.40 7.54
N HIS A 48 -31.13 11.16 6.45
CA HIS A 48 -29.89 11.77 5.94
C HIS A 48 -29.90 13.30 5.93
N ILE A 49 -30.80 13.95 6.70
CA ILE A 49 -30.95 15.42 6.69
C ILE A 49 -29.64 16.15 6.96
N GLN A 50 -28.80 15.62 7.84
CA GLN A 50 -27.54 16.26 8.25
C GLN A 50 -26.48 16.28 7.14
N HIS A 51 -26.65 15.48 6.08
CA HIS A 51 -25.68 15.32 4.99
C HIS A 51 -26.23 15.84 3.65
N TYR A 52 -27.42 16.44 3.67
CA TYR A 52 -28.25 16.65 2.48
C TYR A 52 -27.61 17.56 1.42
N ASN A 53 -26.87 18.58 1.83
CA ASN A 53 -26.44 19.64 0.91
C ASN A 53 -25.19 19.29 0.09
N GLU A 54 -24.33 18.39 0.57
CA GLU A 54 -23.05 18.12 -0.10
C GLU A 54 -22.75 16.64 -0.28
N ASP A 55 -23.35 15.77 0.54
CA ASP A 55 -22.91 14.38 0.64
C ASP A 55 -23.95 13.37 0.19
N VAL A 56 -25.16 13.82 -0.14
CA VAL A 56 -26.20 12.98 -0.76
C VAL A 56 -26.17 13.18 -2.27
N LEU A 57 -25.90 12.10 -3.00
CA LEU A 57 -25.73 12.10 -4.44
C LEU A 57 -26.69 11.11 -5.11
N SER A 58 -26.89 11.29 -6.42
CA SER A 58 -27.70 10.36 -7.23
C SER A 58 -27.02 8.99 -7.32
N ILE A 59 -27.82 7.92 -7.30
CA ILE A 59 -27.34 6.54 -7.46
C ILE A 59 -26.61 6.34 -8.80
N HIS A 60 -26.93 7.14 -9.82
CA HIS A 60 -26.25 7.08 -11.12
C HIS A 60 -24.77 7.49 -11.04
N GLU A 61 -24.38 8.29 -10.04
CA GLU A 61 -23.00 8.72 -9.82
C GLU A 61 -22.18 7.71 -9.00
N LEU A 62 -22.85 6.75 -8.34
CA LEU A 62 -22.21 5.79 -7.44
C LEU A 62 -21.16 4.97 -8.16
N THR A 63 -21.46 4.46 -9.36
CA THR A 63 -20.52 3.62 -10.12
C THR A 63 -19.24 4.38 -10.45
N GLN A 64 -19.36 5.62 -10.95
CA GLN A 64 -18.19 6.43 -11.27
C GLN A 64 -17.40 6.78 -10.01
N PHE A 65 -18.08 7.06 -8.90
CA PHE A 65 -17.43 7.27 -7.61
C PHE A 65 -16.67 6.03 -7.14
N LEU A 66 -17.29 4.85 -7.16
CA LEU A 66 -16.64 3.59 -6.77
C LEU A 66 -15.45 3.27 -7.66
N ILE A 67 -15.56 3.48 -8.98
CA ILE A 67 -14.43 3.33 -9.91
C ILE A 67 -13.30 4.28 -9.52
N ASN A 68 -13.59 5.56 -9.27
CA ASN A 68 -12.59 6.54 -8.88
C ASN A 68 -11.94 6.19 -7.54
N GLN A 69 -12.72 5.79 -6.53
CA GLN A 69 -12.22 5.36 -5.23
C GLN A 69 -11.39 4.08 -5.33
N SER A 70 -11.76 3.14 -6.22
CA SER A 70 -11.00 1.90 -6.43
C SER A 70 -9.59 2.12 -6.99
N ARG A 71 -9.32 3.31 -7.57
CA ARG A 71 -7.97 3.68 -8.03
C ARG A 71 -7.06 4.06 -6.86
N LEU A 72 -7.60 4.56 -5.75
CA LEU A 72 -6.78 4.99 -4.61
C LEU A 72 -5.97 3.83 -4.00
N PRO A 73 -6.55 2.64 -3.72
CA PRO A 73 -5.77 1.49 -3.28
C PRO A 73 -4.76 1.03 -4.33
N LYS A 74 -5.09 1.09 -5.63
CA LYS A 74 -4.16 0.68 -6.70
C LYS A 74 -2.92 1.55 -6.74
N ASN A 75 -3.10 2.87 -6.73
CA ASN A 75 -1.99 3.82 -6.69
C ASN A 75 -1.14 3.61 -5.44
N LEU A 76 -1.76 3.40 -4.28
CA LEU A 76 -1.03 3.12 -3.03
C LEU A 76 -0.23 1.82 -3.11
N ILE A 77 -0.80 0.76 -3.71
CA ILE A 77 -0.09 -0.51 -3.93
C ILE A 77 1.14 -0.28 -4.83
N GLU A 78 0.98 0.44 -5.93
CA GLU A 78 2.06 0.76 -6.86
C GLU A 78 3.18 1.57 -6.17
N GLU A 79 2.81 2.61 -5.41
CA GLU A 79 3.76 3.42 -4.63
C GLU A 79 4.52 2.57 -3.60
N CYS A 80 3.82 1.69 -2.87
CA CYS A 80 4.43 0.75 -1.92
C CYS A 80 5.42 -0.20 -2.62
N GLN A 81 5.06 -0.73 -3.78
CA GLN A 81 5.92 -1.61 -4.57
C GLN A 81 7.19 -0.89 -5.06
N LEU A 82 7.04 0.32 -5.60
CA LEU A 82 8.17 1.15 -6.03
C LEU A 82 9.13 1.43 -4.87
N GLN A 83 8.58 1.81 -3.71
CA GLN A 83 9.38 2.10 -2.52
C GLN A 83 10.07 0.84 -1.98
N GLN A 84 9.40 -0.32 -2.01
CA GLN A 84 9.99 -1.61 -1.64
C GLN A 84 11.18 -1.94 -2.55
N GLN A 85 11.02 -1.87 -3.87
CA GLN A 85 12.09 -2.16 -4.83
C GLN A 85 13.27 -1.22 -4.67
N SER A 86 13.02 0.09 -4.50
CA SER A 86 14.06 1.09 -4.24
C SER A 86 14.85 0.80 -2.96
N THR A 87 14.15 0.36 -1.91
CA THR A 87 14.74 -0.01 -0.63
C THR A 87 15.62 -1.26 -0.77
N ILE A 88 15.14 -2.31 -1.44
CA ILE A 88 15.92 -3.53 -1.73
C ILE A 88 17.21 -3.18 -2.48
N LYS A 89 17.11 -2.43 -3.59
CA LYS A 89 18.29 -2.01 -4.38
C LYS A 89 19.31 -1.22 -3.55
N SER A 90 18.83 -0.38 -2.62
CA SER A 90 19.71 0.38 -1.73
C SER A 90 20.44 -0.51 -0.74
N PHE A 91 19.76 -1.53 -0.18
CA PHE A 91 20.40 -2.54 0.66
C PHE A 91 21.41 -3.39 -0.11
N ASP A 92 21.08 -3.85 -1.31
CA ASP A 92 21.99 -4.63 -2.15
C ASP A 92 23.28 -3.86 -2.47
N LYS A 93 23.14 -2.58 -2.80
CA LYS A 93 24.29 -1.69 -3.05
C LYS A 93 25.15 -1.53 -1.81
N LEU A 94 24.53 -1.37 -0.64
CA LEU A 94 25.23 -1.24 0.64
C LEU A 94 25.97 -2.53 0.99
N ILE A 95 25.31 -3.69 0.91
CA ILE A 95 25.91 -5.01 1.17
C ILE A 95 27.07 -5.25 0.20
N SER A 96 26.87 -5.00 -1.09
CA SER A 96 27.93 -5.16 -2.10
C SER A 96 29.11 -4.25 -1.82
N GLY A 97 28.88 -2.98 -1.49
CA GLY A 97 29.95 -2.04 -1.13
C GLY A 97 30.74 -2.46 0.10
N LEU A 98 30.05 -2.98 1.13
CA LEU A 98 30.69 -3.54 2.32
C LEU A 98 31.53 -4.78 1.98
N SER A 99 30.98 -5.68 1.17
CA SER A 99 31.71 -6.85 0.67
C SER A 99 32.95 -6.42 -0.13
N TYR A 100 32.85 -5.49 -1.06
CA TYR A 100 34.02 -5.03 -1.82
C TYR A 100 35.09 -4.37 -0.93
N LYS A 101 34.66 -3.63 0.09
CA LYS A 101 35.57 -2.89 0.97
C LYS A 101 36.31 -3.82 1.94
N PHE A 102 35.64 -4.84 2.47
CA PHE A 102 36.16 -5.64 3.59
C PHE A 102 36.36 -7.13 3.29
N CYS A 103 35.77 -7.67 2.23
CA CYS A 103 35.96 -9.07 1.87
C CYS A 103 37.40 -9.33 1.41
N GLY A 104 38.03 -10.35 2.00
CA GLY A 104 39.41 -10.74 1.71
C GLY A 104 40.45 -9.72 2.19
N ILE A 105 40.11 -8.79 3.09
CA ILE A 105 41.13 -7.95 3.74
C ILE A 105 42.12 -8.84 4.51
N GLU A 106 41.64 -9.85 5.22
CA GLU A 106 42.49 -10.78 5.98
C GLU A 106 43.52 -11.48 5.08
N ASP A 107 43.10 -11.97 3.91
CA ASP A 107 43.97 -12.62 2.94
C ASP A 107 45.00 -11.67 2.30
N LYS A 108 44.65 -10.38 2.19
CA LYS A 108 45.47 -9.35 1.55
C LYS A 108 46.42 -8.63 2.51
N LEU A 109 46.18 -8.69 3.82
CA LEU A 109 47.01 -8.01 4.82
C LEU A 109 48.49 -8.40 4.71
N ASN A 110 48.77 -9.67 4.43
CA ASN A 110 50.15 -10.17 4.26
C ASN A 110 50.84 -9.66 2.98
N GLN A 111 50.08 -9.09 2.04
CA GLN A 111 50.57 -8.57 0.76
C GLN A 111 50.65 -7.04 0.75
N PHE A 112 50.15 -6.38 1.80
CA PHE A 112 50.16 -4.92 1.91
C PHE A 112 51.52 -4.41 2.35
N ASN A 113 51.93 -3.27 1.77
CA ASN A 113 53.03 -2.50 2.33
C ASN A 113 52.57 -1.72 3.58
N HIS A 114 53.52 -1.09 4.28
CA HIS A 114 53.23 -0.34 5.51
C HIS A 114 52.14 0.73 5.33
N TYR A 115 52.13 1.45 4.22
CA TYR A 115 51.14 2.49 3.95
C TYR A 115 49.74 1.92 3.73
N GLN A 116 49.62 0.86 2.93
CA GLN A 116 48.35 0.17 2.69
C GLN A 116 47.80 -0.47 3.97
N THR A 117 48.69 -1.01 4.81
CA THR A 117 48.34 -1.56 6.12
C THR A 117 47.76 -0.48 7.04
N GLN A 118 48.38 0.71 7.09
CA GLN A 118 47.85 1.85 7.84
C GLN A 118 46.46 2.27 7.33
N GLN A 119 46.26 2.36 6.01
CA GLN A 119 44.96 2.71 5.44
C GLN A 119 43.86 1.68 5.73
N ALA A 120 44.22 0.39 5.75
CA ALA A 120 43.31 -0.69 6.12
C ALA A 120 42.93 -0.60 7.61
N LEU A 121 43.90 -0.36 8.48
CA LEU A 121 43.68 -0.16 9.92
C LEU A 121 42.77 1.04 10.19
N ASP A 122 43.05 2.19 9.58
CA ASP A 122 42.22 3.39 9.71
C ASP A 122 40.78 3.16 9.21
N SER A 123 40.63 2.37 8.13
CA SER A 123 39.32 2.01 7.59
C SER A 123 38.54 1.08 8.53
N LEU A 124 39.22 0.12 9.17
CA LEU A 124 38.60 -0.82 10.11
C LEU A 124 38.18 -0.12 11.41
N ILE A 125 39.00 0.81 11.92
CA ILE A 125 38.65 1.61 13.11
C ILE A 125 37.41 2.46 12.83
N LYS A 126 37.38 3.18 11.71
CA LYS A 126 36.22 3.97 11.29
C LYS A 126 34.99 3.11 11.00
N PHE A 127 35.18 1.84 10.64
CA PHE A 127 34.07 0.94 10.40
C PHE A 127 33.29 0.60 11.68
N ASP A 128 33.92 0.58 12.85
CA ASP A 128 33.19 0.31 14.10
C ASP A 128 32.20 1.44 14.44
N GLU A 129 32.60 2.70 14.20
CA GLU A 129 31.68 3.85 14.29
C GLU A 129 30.53 3.72 13.29
N PHE A 130 30.83 3.34 12.05
CA PHE A 130 29.82 3.13 11.01
C PHE A 130 28.86 1.98 11.36
N LYS A 131 29.36 0.87 11.89
CA LYS A 131 28.58 -0.28 12.36
C LYS A 131 27.61 0.11 13.46
N ASN A 132 28.08 0.89 14.44
CA ASN A 132 27.22 1.39 15.51
C ASN A 132 26.14 2.34 14.96
N HIS A 133 26.50 3.20 14.01
CA HIS A 133 25.55 4.05 13.31
C HIS A 133 24.49 3.22 12.55
N MET A 134 24.89 2.20 11.78
CA MET A 134 23.96 1.31 11.07
C MET A 134 23.02 0.59 12.03
N LYS A 135 23.54 0.03 13.12
CA LYS A 135 22.74 -0.73 14.08
C LYS A 135 21.67 0.14 14.74
N ASN A 136 22.05 1.34 15.19
CA ASN A 136 21.14 2.20 15.95
C ASN A 136 20.18 2.98 15.03
N ASN A 137 20.65 3.44 13.87
CA ASN A 137 19.87 4.33 13.02
C ASN A 137 19.15 3.62 11.88
N ILE A 138 19.73 2.56 11.32
CA ILE A 138 19.10 1.83 10.21
C ILE A 138 18.24 0.70 10.77
N LEU A 139 18.85 -0.27 11.47
CA LEU A 139 18.11 -1.43 11.97
C LEU A 139 17.04 -1.05 13.00
N GLY A 140 17.35 -0.11 13.90
CA GLY A 140 16.37 0.42 14.86
C GLY A 140 15.15 1.09 14.19
N ARG A 141 15.35 1.79 13.08
CA ARG A 141 14.25 2.41 12.31
C ARG A 141 13.46 1.37 11.51
N LEU A 142 14.13 0.36 10.95
CA LEU A 142 13.46 -0.75 10.25
C LEU A 142 12.52 -1.51 11.20
N ASN A 143 12.95 -1.79 12.42
CA ASN A 143 12.08 -2.45 13.41
C ASN A 143 10.84 -1.61 13.75
N LYS A 144 10.98 -0.28 13.85
CA LYS A 144 9.84 0.62 14.04
C LYS A 144 8.92 0.64 12.82
N PHE A 145 9.50 0.69 11.62
CA PHE A 145 8.76 0.66 10.37
C PHE A 145 7.96 -0.64 10.21
N GLN A 146 8.57 -1.78 10.53
CA GLN A 146 7.91 -3.08 10.51
C GLN A 146 6.69 -3.11 11.43
N LYS A 147 6.81 -2.60 12.67
CA LYS A 147 5.66 -2.49 13.58
C LYS A 147 4.53 -1.63 13.01
N ILE A 148 4.85 -0.52 12.34
CA ILE A 148 3.84 0.33 11.70
C ILE A 148 3.12 -0.44 10.58
N LEU A 149 3.85 -1.23 9.79
CA LEU A 149 3.24 -2.06 8.75
C LEU A 149 2.32 -3.13 9.36
N ASP A 150 2.75 -3.80 10.42
CA ASP A 150 1.96 -4.82 11.12
C ASP A 150 0.67 -4.20 11.72
N ASP A 151 0.79 -3.03 12.35
CA ASP A 151 -0.36 -2.28 12.88
C ASP A 151 -1.35 -1.88 11.77
N LEU A 152 -0.85 -1.45 10.61
CA LEU A 152 -1.68 -1.12 9.46
C LEU A 152 -2.38 -2.36 8.88
N PHE A 153 -1.68 -3.50 8.82
CA PHE A 153 -2.24 -4.76 8.36
C PHE A 153 -3.44 -5.20 9.22
N ILE A 154 -3.34 -5.01 10.54
CA ILE A 154 -4.43 -5.29 11.48
C ILE A 154 -5.55 -4.26 11.33
N LYS A 155 -5.24 -2.96 11.32
CA LYS A 155 -6.24 -1.87 11.24
C LYS A 155 -7.05 -1.87 9.96
N LEU A 156 -6.45 -2.31 8.85
CA LEU A 156 -7.13 -2.47 7.57
C LEU A 156 -7.83 -3.82 7.44
N GLU A 157 -7.80 -4.65 8.49
CA GLU A 157 -8.43 -5.97 8.54
C GLU A 157 -8.01 -6.89 7.38
N LEU A 158 -6.80 -6.70 6.84
CA LEU A 158 -6.33 -7.43 5.64
C LEU A 158 -6.24 -8.95 5.87
N HIS A 159 -6.06 -9.35 7.14
CA HIS A 159 -6.11 -10.75 7.57
C HIS A 159 -7.47 -11.43 7.31
N LEU A 160 -8.58 -10.67 7.28
CA LEU A 160 -9.91 -11.22 7.02
C LEU A 160 -10.16 -11.52 5.54
N ILE A 161 -9.44 -10.82 4.64
CA ILE A 161 -9.61 -10.93 3.19
C ILE A 161 -8.76 -12.07 2.60
N GLN A 162 -7.70 -12.48 3.30
CA GLN A 162 -6.75 -13.51 2.84
C GLN A 162 -7.41 -14.88 2.56
N TYR A 163 -8.62 -15.13 3.07
CA TYR A 163 -9.39 -16.35 2.83
C TYR A 163 -10.43 -16.24 1.70
N GLN A 164 -10.62 -15.05 1.12
CA GLN A 164 -11.66 -14.80 0.11
C GLN A 164 -11.13 -14.70 -1.33
N ILE A 165 -9.81 -14.59 -1.50
CA ILE A 165 -9.15 -14.47 -2.81
C ILE A 165 -8.35 -15.76 -3.04
N THR A 166 -8.62 -16.46 -4.14
CA THR A 166 -7.86 -17.68 -4.48
C THR A 166 -6.44 -17.33 -4.90
N ASP A 167 -5.48 -18.23 -4.67
CA ASP A 167 -4.08 -18.04 -5.06
C ASP A 167 -3.93 -17.69 -6.56
N GLU A 168 -4.81 -18.22 -7.41
CA GLU A 168 -4.90 -17.91 -8.85
C GLU A 168 -5.20 -16.43 -9.13
N GLN A 169 -6.05 -15.78 -8.33
CA GLN A 169 -6.36 -14.35 -8.47
C GLN A 169 -5.21 -13.47 -7.98
N ILE A 170 -4.43 -13.94 -6.99
CA ILE A 170 -3.22 -13.25 -6.52
C ILE A 170 -2.12 -13.34 -7.59
N GLU A 171 -1.91 -14.52 -8.20
CA GLU A 171 -0.94 -14.71 -9.28
C GLU A 171 -1.31 -13.92 -10.54
N PHE A 172 -2.59 -13.91 -10.94
CA PHE A 172 -3.06 -13.10 -12.06
C PHE A 172 -2.76 -11.60 -11.86
N ASN A 173 -3.04 -11.08 -10.66
CA ASN A 173 -2.76 -9.67 -10.34
C ASN A 173 -1.24 -9.35 -10.33
N LYS A 174 -0.39 -10.27 -9.84
CA LYS A 174 1.07 -10.10 -9.90
C LYS A 174 1.59 -10.10 -11.35
N GLN A 175 1.05 -10.95 -12.22
CA GLN A 175 1.44 -11.02 -13.63
C GLN A 175 0.99 -9.80 -14.44
N GLU A 176 -0.21 -9.28 -14.20
CA GLU A 176 -0.68 -8.05 -14.87
C GLU A 176 0.13 -6.81 -14.43
N GLN A 177 0.58 -6.75 -13.17
CA GLN A 177 1.44 -5.68 -12.68
C GLN A 177 2.85 -5.71 -13.29
N GLN A 178 3.40 -6.90 -13.56
CA GLN A 178 4.72 -7.03 -14.20
C GLN A 178 4.72 -6.66 -15.68
N LYS A 179 3.56 -6.69 -16.36
CA LYS A 179 3.42 -6.26 -17.76
C LYS A 179 3.25 -4.75 -17.93
N ALA A 180 3.01 -4.02 -16.84
CA ALA A 180 2.81 -2.58 -16.84
C ALA A 180 4.11 -1.77 -16.63
N ILE A 181 5.26 -2.46 -16.48
CA ILE A 181 6.62 -1.92 -16.42
C ILE A 181 7.33 -2.21 -17.75
#